data_AF-A0A967XZU4-F1
#
_entry.id   AF-A0A967XZU4-F1
#
_cell.length_a   1.000
_cell.length_b   1.000
_cell.length_c   1.000
_cell.angle_alpha   90.00
_cell.angle_beta   90.00
_cell.angle_gamma   90.00
#
_symmetry.space_group_name_H-M   'P 1'
#
loop_
_entity.id
_entity.type
_entity.pdbx_description
1 polymer ?
#
loop_
_entity_poly.entity_id
_entity_poly.type
_entity_poly.pdbx_seq_one_letter_code
_entity_poly.pdbx_strand_id
1 'polypeptide(L)' 'AESPEGGLLNASLAQLARYYNLPSEVCGSCSDSKVLDAQAAYERTISLFPVMLSGPDIICGMG' A
#
# COMPACT_ATOMS: atom_id res chain seq x y z
N ALA A 1 3.06 15.08 -0.76
CA ALA A 1 4.16 14.26 -0.26
C ALA A 1 3.54 13.31 0.72
N GLU A 2 3.07 12.20 0.19
CA GLU A 2 2.37 11.20 0.98
C GLU A 2 3.35 10.50 1.92
N SER A 3 2.89 10.31 3.14
CA SER A 3 3.70 9.93 4.29
C SER A 3 3.84 8.40 4.35
N PRO A 4 5.06 7.83 4.45
CA PRO A 4 5.30 6.38 4.45
C PRO A 4 4.61 5.63 5.61
N GLU A 5 4.16 6.36 6.63
CA GLU A 5 3.41 5.87 7.78
C GLU A 5 2.15 5.10 7.36
N GLY A 6 1.44 5.56 6.31
CA GLY A 6 0.24 4.89 5.81
C GLY A 6 0.54 3.50 5.23
N GLY A 7 1.60 3.40 4.42
CA GLY A 7 2.06 2.12 3.87
C GLY A 7 2.55 1.15 4.95
N LEU A 8 3.23 1.65 5.97
CA LEU A 8 3.69 0.83 7.10
C LEU A 8 2.52 0.29 7.94
N LEU A 9 1.50 1.10 8.21
CA LEU A 9 0.30 0.66 8.93
C LEU A 9 -0.45 -0.42 8.16
N ASN A 10 -0.64 -0.22 6.84
CA ASN A 10 -1.28 -1.22 5.98
C ASN A 10 -0.46 -2.52 5.90
N ALA A 11 0.87 -2.44 5.83
CA ALA A 11 1.73 -3.61 5.83
C ALA A 11 1.59 -4.38 7.15
N SER A 12 1.60 -3.67 8.28
CA SER A 12 1.40 -4.24 9.63
C SER A 12 0.05 -4.95 9.75
N LEU A 13 -1.01 -4.30 9.25
CA LEU A 13 -2.37 -4.84 9.27
C LEU A 13 -2.49 -6.10 8.39
N ALA A 14 -1.87 -6.09 7.21
CA ALA A 14 -1.83 -7.26 6.33
C ALA A 14 -1.06 -8.43 6.98
N GLN A 15 0.01 -8.17 7.75
CA GLN A 15 0.72 -9.22 8.49
C GLN A 15 -0.16 -9.78 9.61
N LEU A 16 -0.88 -8.90 10.32
CA LEU A 16 -1.79 -9.30 11.39
C LEU A 16 -2.96 -10.13 10.85
N ALA A 17 -3.58 -9.69 9.75
CA ALA A 17 -4.66 -10.42 9.09
C ALA A 17 -4.21 -11.81 8.65
N ARG A 18 -3.01 -11.93 8.09
CA ARG A 18 -2.39 -13.24 7.79
C ARG A 18 -2.19 -14.11 9.02
N TYR A 19 -1.71 -13.54 10.12
CA TYR A 19 -1.53 -14.26 11.38
C TYR A 19 -2.86 -14.84 11.89
N TYR A 20 -3.97 -14.11 11.71
CA TYR A 20 -5.31 -14.57 12.06
C TYR A 20 -6.01 -15.38 10.96
N ASN A 21 -5.33 -15.70 9.86
CA ASN A 21 -5.88 -16.42 8.70
C ASN A 21 -7.12 -15.73 8.09
N LEU A 22 -7.15 -14.39 8.13
CA LEU A 22 -8.21 -13.56 7.58
C LEU A 22 -7.79 -12.99 6.22
N PRO A 23 -8.72 -12.86 5.27
CA PRO A 23 -8.45 -12.18 4.00
C PRO A 23 -8.11 -10.71 4.27
N SER A 24 -7.06 -10.22 3.63
CA SER A 24 -6.60 -8.83 3.75
C SER A 24 -6.71 -8.13 2.40
N GLU A 25 -7.51 -7.06 2.37
CA GLU A 25 -7.44 -6.08 1.30
C GLU A 25 -6.59 -4.89 1.75
N VAL A 26 -5.75 -4.39 0.85
CA VAL A 26 -5.04 -3.14 1.05
C VAL A 26 -5.37 -2.19 -0.09
N CYS A 27 -5.83 -0.98 0.25
CA CYS A 27 -5.99 0.06 -0.74
C CYS A 27 -4.62 0.64 -1.08
N GLY A 28 -4.25 0.54 -2.35
CA GLY A 28 -3.22 1.33 -2.97
C GLY A 28 -3.53 2.82 -2.81
N SER A 29 -2.51 3.56 -2.44
CA SER A 29 -2.65 4.96 -2.05
C SER A 29 -2.76 5.88 -3.26
N CYS A 30 -3.52 6.95 -3.10
CA CYS A 30 -3.69 7.99 -4.11
C CYS A 30 -2.53 8.98 -4.03
N SER A 31 -1.73 9.12 -5.08
CA SER A 31 -0.74 10.20 -5.13
C SER A 31 -1.43 11.55 -5.37
N ASP A 32 -0.96 12.60 -4.67
CA ASP A 32 -1.35 14.00 -4.89
C ASP A 32 -0.96 14.54 -6.28
N SER A 33 -0.15 13.79 -7.03
CA SER A 33 0.23 14.17 -8.38
C SER A 33 -0.99 14.13 -9.29
N LYS A 34 -1.28 15.27 -9.93
CA LYS A 34 -2.40 15.40 -10.88
C LYS A 34 -2.14 14.70 -12.22
N VAL A 35 -0.96 14.09 -12.37
CA VAL A 35 -0.49 13.41 -13.59
C VAL A 35 0.21 12.11 -13.16
N LEU A 36 0.10 11.06 -13.98
CA LEU A 36 0.90 9.84 -13.81
C LEU A 36 2.36 10.14 -14.16
N ASP A 37 3.09 10.73 -13.22
CA ASP A 37 4.48 11.10 -13.36
C ASP A 37 5.39 10.24 -12.47
N ALA A 38 6.70 10.45 -12.59
CA ALA A 38 7.68 9.71 -11.80
C ALA A 38 7.47 9.90 -10.29
N GLN A 39 7.04 11.09 -9.86
CA GLN A 39 6.76 11.36 -8.44
C GLN A 39 5.62 10.45 -7.95
N ALA A 40 4.53 10.36 -8.71
CA ALA A 40 3.40 9.50 -8.38
C ALA A 40 3.80 8.02 -8.29
N ALA A 41 4.71 7.57 -9.16
CA ALA A 41 5.24 6.22 -9.14
C ALA A 41 6.14 5.97 -7.91
N TYR A 42 6.99 6.94 -7.55
CA TYR A 42 7.86 6.84 -6.37
C TYR A 42 7.05 6.81 -5.06
N GLU A 43 6.09 7.71 -4.88
CA GLU A 43 5.24 7.76 -3.68
C GLU A 43 4.46 6.45 -3.52
N ARG A 44 3.86 5.95 -4.61
CA ARG A 44 3.15 4.67 -4.60
C ARG A 44 4.07 3.49 -4.32
N THR A 45 5.24 3.42 -4.95
CA THR A 45 6.17 2.29 -4.77
C THR A 45 6.68 2.24 -3.34
N ILE A 46 7.07 3.37 -2.75
CA ILE A 46 7.58 3.42 -1.37
C ILE A 46 6.51 2.95 -0.37
N SER A 47 5.25 3.31 -0.60
CA SER A 47 4.13 2.94 0.28
C SER A 47 3.66 1.48 0.07
N LEU A 48 3.58 1.01 -1.19
CA LEU A 48 3.13 -0.35 -1.50
C LEU A 48 4.21 -1.43 -1.32
N PHE A 49 5.49 -1.12 -1.46
CA PHE A 49 6.55 -2.11 -1.37
C PHE A 49 6.51 -2.93 -0.05
N PRO A 50 6.44 -2.31 1.14
CA PRO A 50 6.33 -3.07 2.40
C PRO A 50 5.00 -3.83 2.52
N VAL A 51 3.91 -3.29 1.97
CA VAL A 51 2.61 -3.95 1.91
C VAL A 51 2.71 -5.22 1.08
N MET A 52 3.31 -5.15 -0.10
CA MET A 52 3.43 -6.31 -1.00
C MET A 52 4.27 -7.43 -0.35
N LEU A 53 5.32 -7.06 0.38
CA LEU A 53 6.15 -8.00 1.17
C LEU A 53 5.39 -8.65 2.34
N SER A 54 4.39 -7.96 2.89
CA SER A 54 3.50 -8.51 3.92
C SER A 54 2.56 -9.60 3.36
N GLY A 55 2.19 -9.50 2.09
CA GLY A 55 1.42 -10.48 1.34
C GLY A 55 -0.11 -10.36 1.49
N PRO A 56 -0.69 -9.18 1.23
CA PRO A 56 -2.14 -9.02 1.16
C PRO A 56 -2.74 -9.88 0.05
N ASP A 57 -4.03 -10.20 0.20
CA ASP A 57 -4.77 -11.03 -0.76
C ASP A 57 -5.25 -10.19 -1.96
N ILE A 58 -5.64 -8.93 -1.70
CA ILE A 58 -6.15 -8.01 -2.71
C ILE A 58 -5.50 -6.63 -2.54
N ILE A 59 -5.04 -6.05 -3.65
CA ILE A 59 -4.58 -4.65 -3.71
C ILE A 59 -5.58 -3.86 -4.57
N CYS A 60 -6.36 -2.97 -3.96
CA CYS A 60 -7.41 -2.18 -4.62
C CYS A 60 -6.93 -0.73 -4.82
N GLY A 61 -7.35 -0.01 -5.86
CA GLY A 61 -7.05 1.44 -5.97
C GLY A 61 -5.67 1.81 -6.55
N MET A 62 -5.10 0.99 -7.44
CA MET A 62 -3.89 1.34 -8.21
C MET A 62 -4.12 2.43 -9.30
N GLY A 63 -5.33 2.96 -9.42
CA GLY A 63 -5.74 3.94 -10.44
C GLY A 63 -5.31 5.38 -10.17
#